data_AF-A0A3D5Q364-F1
#
_entry.id   AF-A0A3D5Q364-F1
#
_cell.length_a   1.000
_cell.length_b   1.000
_cell.length_c   1.000
_cell.angle_alpha   90.00
_cell.angle_beta   90.00
_cell.angle_gamma   90.00
#
_symmetry.space_group_name_H-M   'P 1'
#
loop_
_entity.id
_entity.type
_entity.pdbx_description
1 polymer ?
#
loop_
_entity_poly.entity_id
_entity_poly.type
_entity_poly.pdbx_seq_one_letter_code
_entity_poly.pdbx_strand_id
1 'polypeptide(L)' 'MNDPVRILFVCLGNICRSPSAEGVFRRIAREHGLLDRLEVDSCGTGSWHIGKPPDAR' A
#
# COMPACT_ATOMS: atom_id res chain seq x y z
N MET A 1 -3.50 2.98 -25.03
CA MET A 1 -4.01 3.21 -23.67
C MET A 1 -3.01 2.53 -22.75
N ASN A 2 -2.27 3.30 -21.95
CA ASN A 2 -1.31 2.71 -21.02
C ASN A 2 -2.05 2.44 -19.71
N ASP A 3 -2.21 1.18 -19.36
CA ASP A 3 -2.75 0.80 -18.06
C ASP A 3 -1.87 1.36 -16.94
N PRO A 4 -2.45 1.77 -15.79
CA PRO A 4 -1.68 2.20 -14.64
C PRO A 4 -0.79 1.06 -14.14
N VAL A 5 0.42 1.39 -13.68
CA VAL A 5 1.31 0.41 -13.06
C VAL A 5 0.75 0.06 -11.69
N ARG A 6 0.52 -1.23 -11.44
CA ARG A 6 -0.06 -1.76 -10.21
C ARG A 6 1.03 -2.23 -9.25
N ILE A 7 0.96 -1.76 -8.00
CA ILE A 7 1.93 -2.06 -6.94
C ILE A 7 1.19 -2.57 -5.70
N LEU A 8 1.57 -3.75 -5.22
CA LEU A 8 1.01 -4.37 -4.02
C LEU A 8 2.12 -4.62 -2.99
N PHE A 9 2.05 -3.96 -1.85
CA PHE A 9 2.95 -4.22 -0.74
C PHE A 9 2.44 -5.38 0.11
N VAL A 10 3.27 -6.41 0.31
CA VAL A 10 2.87 -7.63 1.02
C VAL A 10 3.69 -7.81 2.30
N CYS A 11 3.01 -8.08 3.41
CA CYS A 11 3.68 -8.58 4.62
C CYS A 11 2.86 -9.73 5.25
N LEU A 12 3.17 -10.15 6.49
CA LEU A 12 2.41 -11.22 7.14
C LEU A 12 0.97 -10.81 7.47
N GLY A 13 0.79 -9.68 8.17
CA GLY A 13 -0.47 -9.35 8.82
C GLY A 13 -1.18 -8.08 8.33
N ASN A 14 -0.64 -7.39 7.33
CA ASN A 14 -1.18 -6.13 6.79
C ASN A 14 -1.43 -4.99 7.79
N ILE A 15 -0.82 -5.03 8.99
CA ILE A 15 -1.03 -3.98 10.00
C ILE A 15 0.22 -3.14 10.28
N CYS A 16 1.42 -3.60 9.94
CA CYS A 16 2.65 -2.83 10.20
C CYS A 16 3.34 -2.43 8.88
N ARG A 17 4.17 -3.32 8.33
CA ARG A 17 5.09 -3.00 7.23
C ARG A 17 4.41 -2.60 5.93
N SER A 18 3.43 -3.38 5.47
CA SER A 18 2.79 -3.13 4.18
C SER A 18 1.92 -1.87 4.14
N PRO A 19 1.05 -1.54 5.13
CA PRO A 19 0.33 -0.27 5.12
C PRO A 19 1.27 0.93 5.31
N SER A 20 2.35 0.81 6.08
CA SER A 20 3.37 1.88 6.15
C SER A 20 4.05 2.12 4.80
N ALA A 21 4.42 1.05 4.09
CA ALA A 21 5.01 1.15 2.76
C ALA A 21 4.05 1.80 1.75
N GLU A 22 2.77 1.40 1.76
CA GLU A 22 1.74 2.03 0.94
C GLU A 22 1.62 3.54 1.24
N GLY A 23 1.48 3.91 2.51
CA GLY A 23 1.33 5.31 2.90
C GLY A 23 2.53 6.18 2.51
N VAL A 24 3.74 5.69 2.78
CA VAL A 24 5.00 6.38 2.39
C VAL A 24 5.11 6.48 0.88
N PHE A 25 4.84 5.41 0.15
CA PHE A 25 4.93 5.38 -1.31
C PHE A 25 3.93 6.32 -1.95
N ARG A 26 2.66 6.32 -1.50
CA ARG A 26 1.63 7.25 -1.98
C ARG A 26 2.02 8.71 -1.76
N ARG A 27 2.64 9.05 -0.62
CA ARG A 27 3.15 10.40 -0.34
C ARG A 27 4.22 10.80 -1.35
N ILE A 28 5.23 9.95 -1.55
CA ILE A 28 6.34 10.21 -2.48
C ILE A 28 5.81 10.30 -3.93
N ALA A 29 4.94 9.38 -4.34
CA ALA A 29 4.33 9.39 -5.67
C ALA A 29 3.54 10.69 -5.93
N ARG A 30 2.86 11.24 -4.91
CA ARG A 30 2.19 12.53 -4.99
C ARG A 30 3.19 13.68 -5.18
N GLU A 31 4.26 13.70 -4.41
CA GLU A 31 5.33 14.70 -4.49
C GLU A 31 5.99 14.75 -5.89
N HIS A 32 5.99 13.61 -6.60
CA HIS A 32 6.51 13.50 -7.97
C HIS A 32 5.44 13.57 -9.08
N GLY A 33 4.17 13.82 -8.75
CA GLY A 33 3.09 13.91 -9.75
C GLY A 33 2.81 12.60 -10.49
N LEU A 34 3.01 11.45 -9.84
CA LEU A 34 2.90 10.11 -10.45
C LEU A 34 1.59 9.38 -10.13
N LEU A 35 0.73 9.91 -9.25
CA LEU A 35 -0.46 9.20 -8.78
C LEU A 35 -1.42 8.79 -9.91
N ASP A 36 -1.56 9.60 -10.96
CA ASP A 36 -2.46 9.30 -12.09
C ASP A 36 -2.01 8.12 -12.95
N ARG A 37 -0.78 7.64 -12.73
CA ARG A 37 -0.15 6.54 -13.48
C ARG A 37 -0.01 5.27 -12.64
N LEU A 38 -0.45 5.30 -11.38
CA LEU A 38 -0.17 4.27 -10.39
C LEU A 38 -1.46 3.83 -9.69
N GLU A 39 -1.57 2.53 -9.49
CA GLU A 39 -2.54 1.93 -8.57
C GLU A 39 -1.75 1.21 -7.49
N VAL A 40 -2.00 1.57 -6.22
CA VAL A 40 -1.19 1.13 -5.07
C VAL A 40 -2.12 0.55 -4.03
N ASP A 41 -1.74 -0.58 -3.44
CA ASP A 41 -2.46 -1.23 -2.35
C ASP A 41 -1.49 -1.98 -1.42
N SER A 42 -1.99 -2.49 -0.30
CA SER A 42 -1.24 -3.34 0.62
C SER A 42 -2.07 -4.54 1.09
N CYS A 43 -1.42 -5.68 1.32
CA CYS A 43 -2.09 -6.87 1.84
C CYS A 43 -1.22 -7.67 2.83
N GLY A 44 -1.85 -8.69 3.40
CA GLY A 44 -1.25 -9.68 4.30
C GLY A 44 -1.32 -11.07 3.67
N THR A 45 -0.28 -11.88 3.84
CA THR A 45 -0.34 -13.31 3.47
C THR A 45 -1.24 -14.11 4.41
N GLY A 46 -1.46 -13.61 5.63
CA GLY A 46 -2.41 -14.13 6.60
C GLY A 46 -3.67 -13.27 6.73
N SER A 47 -4.73 -13.86 7.27
CA SER A 47 -6.06 -13.25 7.38
C SER A 47 -6.47 -12.78 8.79
N TRP A 48 -5.56 -12.87 9.78
CA TRP A 48 -5.84 -12.54 11.19
C TRP A 48 -6.29 -11.09 11.48
N HIS A 49 -6.00 -10.16 10.57
CA HIS A 49 -6.25 -8.73 10.75
C HIS A 49 -7.14 -8.11 9.68
N ILE A 50 -7.90 -8.92 8.92
CA ILE A 50 -8.88 -8.39 7.96
C ILE A 50 -9.86 -7.46 8.70
N GLY A 51 -10.09 -6.28 8.14
CA GLY A 51 -10.98 -5.25 8.70
C GLY A 51 -10.41 -4.50 9.90
N LYS A 52 -9.20 -4.81 10.36
CA LYS A 52 -8.54 -4.08 11.45
C LYS A 52 -7.73 -2.91 10.88
N PRO A 53 -7.63 -1.79 11.61
CA PRO A 53 -6.75 -0.69 11.20
C PRO A 53 -5.27 -1.12 11.26
N PRO A 54 -4.39 -0.40 10.56
CA PRO A 54 -2.96 -0.48 10.81
C PRO A 54 -2.62 -0.28 12.30
N ASP A 55 -1.52 -0.88 12.72
CA ASP A 55 -0.91 -0.68 14.03
C ASP A 55 -0.58 0.80 14.22
N ALA A 56 -0.77 1.30 15.45
CA ALA A 56 -0.66 2.72 15.76
C ALA A 56 0.80 3.22 15.93
N ARG A 57 1.77 2.31 15.94
CA ARG A 57 3.20 2.61 16.16
C ARG A 57 3.88 3.27 14.97
#